data_AF-A0A815FU72-F1
#
_entry.id   AF-A0A815FU72-F1
#
_cell.length_a   1.000
_cell.length_b   1.000
_cell.length_c   1.000
_cell.angle_alpha   90.00
_cell.angle_beta   90.00
_cell.angle_gamma   90.00
#
_symmetry.space_group_name_H-M   'P 1'
#
loop_
_entity.id
_entity.type
_entity.pdbx_description
1 polymer ?
#
loop_
_entity_poly.entity_id
_entity_poly.type
_entity_poly.pdbx_seq_one_letter_code
_entity_poly.pdbx_strand_id
1 'polypeptide(L)'
;MDAANSQSMSEKCVIDNCRHIQRALCKCCKQDLCYQHLWEHNDSIISQLNLLKNEIHHVNYRFKTLNIPEIIKAFQKQIKQWRINSYIIIDRLYDQKRQEFTEYIEENVGKQCEYMDQLQKQIDEFIEIEDGDQQEIKFIKSNLNDINEKIDRIEKAICPITILPLAIDEHSIQINC
;
A
#
# COMPACT_ATOMS: atom_id res chain seq x y z
N MET A 1 37.42 -62.98 61.55
CA MET A 1 36.26 -63.75 61.07
C MET A 1 35.11 -62.78 60.90
N ASP A 2 34.33 -63.01 59.85
CA ASP A 2 33.05 -62.37 59.49
C ASP A 2 33.19 -60.97 58.86
N ALA A 3 33.44 -60.83 57.56
CA ALA A 3 32.63 -61.21 56.38
C ALA A 3 31.33 -60.38 56.22
N ALA A 4 31.39 -59.48 55.24
CA ALA A 4 30.33 -59.07 54.33
C ALA A 4 29.01 -58.52 54.91
N ASN A 5 28.76 -57.22 54.69
CA ASN A 5 27.45 -56.81 54.18
C ASN A 5 27.53 -55.49 53.39
N SER A 6 28.31 -55.47 52.31
CA SER A 6 28.09 -54.51 51.23
C SER A 6 26.89 -54.99 50.41
N GLN A 7 25.68 -54.73 50.92
CA GLN A 7 24.48 -54.74 50.09
C GLN A 7 24.62 -53.61 49.06
N SER A 8 25.27 -53.93 47.94
CA SER A 8 25.05 -53.24 46.68
C SER A 8 23.57 -53.44 46.34
N MET A 9 22.70 -52.55 46.82
CA MET A 9 21.35 -52.41 46.28
C MET A 9 21.53 -52.15 44.79
N SER A 10 21.37 -53.20 43.99
CA SER A 10 21.55 -53.09 42.56
C SER A 10 20.36 -52.27 42.05
N GLU A 11 20.58 -50.97 41.88
CA GLU A 11 19.56 -50.07 41.38
C GLU A 11 19.05 -50.62 40.03
N LYS A 12 17.72 -50.71 39.93
CA LYS A 12 17.05 -51.29 38.77
C LYS A 12 17.03 -50.26 37.64
N CYS A 13 17.00 -50.74 36.41
CA CYS A 13 16.75 -49.88 35.26
C CYS A 13 15.48 -49.04 35.47
N VAL A 14 15.55 -47.74 35.16
CA VAL A 14 14.45 -46.77 35.40
C VAL A 14 13.19 -47.04 34.56
N ILE A 15 13.29 -47.86 33.51
CA ILE A 15 12.15 -48.27 32.69
C ILE A 15 11.23 -49.23 33.46
N ASP A 16 9.95 -48.86 33.57
CA ASP A 16 8.92 -49.62 34.27
C ASP A 16 8.86 -51.08 33.80
N ASN A 17 8.72 -52.00 34.75
CA ASN A 17 8.70 -53.46 34.55
C ASN A 17 10.01 -54.08 34.01
N CYS A 18 11.10 -53.32 33.90
CA CYS A 18 12.40 -53.90 33.58
C CYS A 18 12.93 -54.72 34.76
N ARG A 19 13.25 -56.00 34.52
CA ARG A 19 13.83 -56.90 35.54
C ARG A 19 15.37 -56.82 35.62
N HIS A 20 16.00 -56.06 34.72
CA HIS A 20 17.45 -55.96 34.64
C HIS A 20 18.00 -54.86 35.55
N ILE A 21 19.17 -55.15 36.14
CA ILE A 21 19.95 -54.20 36.93
C ILE A 21 20.45 -53.09 35.99
N GLN A 22 20.48 -51.85 36.47
CA GLN A 22 21.09 -50.75 35.73
C GLN A 22 22.57 -51.05 35.46
N ARG A 23 23.06 -50.64 34.29
CA ARG A 23 24.45 -50.89 33.88
C ARG A 23 25.16 -49.61 33.46
N ALA A 24 24.42 -48.57 33.10
CA ALA A 24 24.98 -47.28 32.74
C ALA A 24 23.97 -46.15 32.91
N LEU A 25 24.50 -44.98 33.30
CA LEU A 25 23.79 -43.71 33.30
C LEU A 25 23.87 -43.08 31.90
N CYS A 26 22.73 -42.82 31.26
CA CYS A 26 22.71 -42.06 30.02
C CYS A 26 23.14 -40.62 30.29
N LYS A 27 24.21 -40.15 29.63
CA LYS A 27 24.73 -38.79 29.85
C LYS A 27 23.78 -37.69 29.36
N CYS A 28 22.92 -38.00 28.39
CA CYS A 28 22.01 -37.06 27.75
C CYS A 28 20.78 -36.77 28.62
N CYS A 29 20.10 -37.81 29.12
CA CYS A 29 18.87 -37.67 29.91
C CYS A 29 19.04 -37.94 31.41
N LYS A 30 20.25 -38.31 31.86
CA LYS A 30 20.56 -38.67 33.26
C LYS A 30 19.70 -39.83 33.80
N GLN A 31 19.30 -40.75 32.94
CA GLN A 31 18.53 -41.93 33.30
C GLN A 31 19.44 -43.15 33.46
N ASP A 32 19.24 -43.92 34.53
CA ASP A 32 19.93 -45.18 34.76
C ASP A 32 19.27 -46.34 34.01
N LEU A 33 19.98 -46.88 33.03
CA LEU A 33 19.44 -47.87 32.09
C LEU A 33 20.24 -49.17 32.15
N CYS A 34 19.57 -50.29 31.91
CA CYS A 34 20.25 -51.53 31.55
C CYS A 34 20.82 -51.41 30.13
N TYR A 35 21.73 -52.32 29.74
CA TYR A 35 22.35 -52.26 28.41
C TYR A 35 21.35 -52.28 27.26
N GLN A 36 20.29 -53.09 27.37
CA GLN A 36 19.26 -53.18 26.33
C GLN A 36 18.52 -51.85 26.15
N HIS A 37 17.97 -51.29 27.23
CA HIS A 37 17.24 -50.02 27.15
C HIS A 37 18.15 -48.84 26.83
N LEU A 38 19.44 -48.87 27.19
CA LEU A 38 20.41 -47.87 26.74
C LEU A 38 20.63 -47.93 25.22
N TRP A 39 20.71 -49.14 24.67
CA TRP A 39 20.84 -49.33 23.22
C TRP A 39 19.58 -48.87 22.49
N GLU A 40 18.39 -49.29 22.93
CA GLU A 40 17.11 -48.84 22.36
C GLU A 40 16.93 -47.31 22.47
N HIS A 41 17.37 -46.71 23.57
CA HIS A 41 17.37 -45.26 23.76
C HIS A 41 18.30 -44.55 22.78
N ASN A 42 19.53 -45.04 22.61
CA ASN A 42 20.48 -44.48 21.64
C ASN A 42 19.98 -44.65 20.20
N ASP A 43 19.42 -45.81 19.86
CA ASP A 43 18.81 -46.06 18.55
C ASP A 43 17.65 -45.09 18.28
N SER A 44 16.78 -44.87 19.26
CA SER A 44 15.71 -43.87 19.17
C SER A 44 16.24 -42.46 18.92
N ILE A 45 17.31 -42.06 19.63
CA ILE A 45 17.97 -40.76 19.41
C ILE A 45 18.54 -40.68 18.00
N ILE A 46 19.25 -41.71 17.54
CA ILE A 46 19.85 -41.75 16.19
C ILE A 46 18.75 -41.67 15.12
N SER A 47 17.63 -42.38 15.31
CA SER A 47 16.47 -42.29 14.42
C SER A 47 15.93 -40.86 14.35
N GLN A 48 15.76 -40.18 15.48
CA GLN A 48 15.30 -38.78 15.51
C GLN A 48 16.29 -37.83 14.84
N LEU A 49 17.61 -38.00 15.08
CA LEU A 49 18.64 -37.20 14.42
C LEU A 49 18.64 -37.39 12.90
N ASN A 50 18.40 -38.62 12.43
CA ASN A 50 18.27 -38.90 11.00
C ASN A 50 17.02 -38.26 10.40
N LEU A 51 15.89 -38.22 11.11
CA LEU A 51 14.69 -37.48 10.68
C LEU A 51 14.99 -35.99 10.54
N LEU A 52 15.61 -35.36 11.55
CA LEU A 52 16.00 -33.95 11.50
C LEU A 52 16.98 -33.65 10.35
N LYS A 53 17.94 -34.55 10.10
CA LYS A 53 18.86 -34.43 8.96
C LYS A 53 18.11 -34.43 7.63
N ASN A 54 17.11 -35.29 7.49
CA ASN A 54 16.28 -35.35 6.29
C ASN A 54 15.41 -34.08 6.14
N GLU A 55 14.86 -33.56 7.24
CA GLU A 55 14.13 -32.28 7.23
C GLU A 55 15.02 -31.12 6.80
N ILE A 56 16.23 -31.01 7.35
CA ILE A 56 17.22 -30.00 6.94
C ILE A 56 17.53 -30.14 5.45
N HIS A 57 17.75 -31.37 4.96
CA HIS A 57 17.99 -31.61 3.55
C HIS A 57 16.81 -31.16 2.68
N HIS A 58 15.58 -31.47 3.10
CA HIS A 58 14.37 -31.07 2.40
C HIS A 58 14.19 -29.55 2.35
N VAL A 59 14.39 -28.85 3.47
CA VAL A 59 14.33 -27.38 3.53
C VAL A 59 15.43 -26.75 2.66
N ASN A 60 16.66 -27.26 2.74
CA ASN A 60 17.77 -26.78 1.91
C ASN A 60 17.52 -27.01 0.42
N TYR A 61 16.96 -28.16 0.06
CA TYR A 61 16.55 -28.45 -1.32
C TYR A 61 15.50 -27.45 -1.78
N ARG A 62 14.45 -27.22 -1.00
CA ARG A 62 13.43 -26.19 -1.30
C ARG A 62 14.06 -24.83 -1.55
N PHE A 63 14.95 -24.39 -0.67
CA PHE A 63 15.65 -23.11 -0.79
C PHE A 63 16.47 -23.03 -2.09
N LYS A 64 17.22 -24.09 -2.43
CA LYS A 64 18.00 -24.17 -3.68
C LYS A 64 17.13 -24.21 -4.94
N THR A 65 15.92 -24.76 -4.84
CA THR A 65 14.96 -24.83 -5.95
C THR A 65 14.02 -23.63 -6.03
N LEU A 66 14.17 -22.63 -5.16
CA LEU A 66 13.38 -21.40 -5.28
C LEU A 66 13.64 -20.75 -6.64
N ASN A 67 12.57 -20.52 -7.37
CA ASN A 67 12.64 -19.82 -8.65
C ASN A 67 12.72 -18.30 -8.40
N ILE A 68 13.91 -17.86 -7.97
CA ILE A 68 14.21 -16.45 -7.71
C ILE A 68 13.85 -15.56 -8.91
N PRO A 69 14.15 -15.94 -10.17
CA PRO A 69 13.71 -15.15 -11.33
C PRO A 69 12.20 -14.92 -11.40
N GLU A 70 11.39 -15.92 -11.09
CA GLU A 70 9.93 -15.78 -11.12
C GLU A 70 9.41 -14.89 -9.98
N ILE A 71 10.01 -15.00 -8.79
CA ILE A 71 9.71 -14.12 -7.66
C ILE A 71 10.03 -12.65 -8.02
N ILE A 72 11.20 -12.40 -8.63
CA ILE A 72 11.59 -11.05 -9.08
C ILE A 72 10.61 -10.52 -10.14
N LYS A 73 10.23 -11.34 -11.12
CA LYS A 73 9.23 -10.95 -12.13
C LYS A 73 7.89 -10.57 -11.50
N ALA A 74 7.45 -11.30 -10.48
CA ALA A 74 6.21 -10.99 -9.77
C ALA A 74 6.28 -9.61 -9.09
N PHE A 75 7.39 -9.27 -8.42
CA PHE A 75 7.59 -7.94 -7.85
C PHE A 75 7.64 -6.84 -8.92
N GLN A 76 8.37 -7.06 -10.02
CA GLN A 76 8.44 -6.11 -11.13
C GLN A 76 7.06 -5.86 -11.76
N LYS A 77 6.21 -6.89 -11.85
CA LYS A 77 4.83 -6.74 -12.33
C LYS A 77 4.01 -5.84 -11.41
N GLN A 78 4.15 -5.98 -10.09
CA GLN A 78 3.46 -5.12 -9.12
C GLN A 78 3.89 -3.66 -9.24
N ILE A 79 5.20 -3.40 -9.31
CA ILE A 79 5.75 -2.05 -9.50
C ILE A 79 5.27 -1.44 -10.83
N LYS A 80 5.27 -2.23 -11.91
CA LYS A 80 4.76 -1.80 -13.21
C LYS A 80 3.28 -1.44 -13.13
N GLN A 81 2.47 -2.24 -12.44
CA GLN A 81 1.05 -1.97 -12.27
C GLN A 81 0.82 -0.69 -11.46
N TRP A 82 1.56 -0.50 -10.37
CA TRP A 82 1.51 0.73 -9.58
C TRP A 82 1.83 1.96 -10.44
N ARG A 83 2.85 1.89 -11.29
CA ARG A 83 3.20 2.97 -12.23
C ARG A 83 2.05 3.28 -13.19
N ILE A 84 1.46 2.26 -13.81
CA ILE A 84 0.34 2.43 -14.74
C ILE A 84 -0.85 3.08 -14.03
N ASN A 85 -1.22 2.57 -12.86
CA ASN A 85 -2.34 3.10 -12.08
C ASN A 85 -2.09 4.57 -11.67
N SER A 86 -0.86 4.92 -11.33
CA SER A 86 -0.50 6.29 -10.95
C SER A 86 -0.68 7.25 -12.13
N TYR A 87 -0.27 6.88 -13.34
CA TYR A 87 -0.51 7.71 -14.52
C TYR A 87 -2.00 7.90 -14.81
N ILE A 88 -2.82 6.85 -14.69
CA ILE A 88 -4.27 6.95 -14.87
C ILE A 88 -4.89 7.98 -13.91
N ILE A 89 -4.41 8.03 -12.66
CA ILE A 89 -4.89 9.00 -11.67
C ILE A 89 -4.47 10.42 -12.06
N ILE A 90 -3.22 10.60 -12.50
CA ILE A 90 -2.69 11.90 -12.96
C ILE A 90 -3.50 12.40 -14.16
N ASP A 91 -3.71 11.55 -15.16
CA ASP A 91 -4.46 11.90 -16.37
C ASP A 91 -5.90 12.28 -16.03
N ARG A 92 -6.56 11.50 -15.14
CA ARG A 92 -7.91 11.82 -14.67
C ARG A 92 -7.96 13.18 -13.97
N LEU A 93 -7.00 13.47 -13.10
CA LEU A 93 -6.95 14.75 -12.39
C LEU A 93 -6.74 15.90 -13.37
N TYR A 94 -5.86 15.72 -14.36
CA TYR A 94 -5.63 16.69 -15.42
C TYR A 94 -6.92 16.97 -16.20
N ASP A 95 -7.62 15.94 -16.67
CA ASP A 95 -8.86 16.09 -17.43
C ASP A 95 -9.95 16.78 -16.60
N GLN A 96 -10.08 16.41 -15.32
CA GLN A 96 -11.01 17.06 -14.39
C GLN A 96 -10.70 18.55 -14.25
N LYS A 97 -9.44 18.92 -13.98
CA LYS A 97 -9.07 20.33 -13.83
C LYS A 97 -9.20 21.13 -15.11
N ARG A 98 -8.94 20.51 -16.26
CA ARG A 98 -9.19 21.12 -17.57
C ARG A 98 -10.68 21.38 -17.80
N GLN A 99 -11.54 20.44 -17.44
CA GLN A 99 -12.99 20.61 -17.57
C GLN A 99 -13.50 21.69 -16.62
N GLU A 100 -13.14 21.65 -15.33
CA GLU A 100 -13.49 22.69 -14.35
C GLU A 100 -13.09 24.09 -14.83
N PHE A 101 -11.90 24.21 -15.42
CA PHE A 101 -11.42 25.48 -15.95
C PHE A 101 -12.24 25.95 -17.16
N THR A 102 -12.55 25.05 -18.09
CA THR A 102 -13.40 25.33 -19.25
C THR A 102 -14.77 25.83 -18.81
N GLU A 103 -15.42 25.09 -17.91
CA GLU A 103 -16.75 25.42 -17.38
C GLU A 103 -16.76 26.78 -16.67
N TYR A 104 -15.75 27.07 -15.85
CA TYR A 104 -15.62 28.36 -15.18
C TYR A 104 -15.52 29.54 -16.15
N ILE A 105 -14.75 29.40 -17.23
CA ILE A 105 -14.62 30.45 -18.24
C ILE A 105 -15.92 30.59 -19.04
N GLU A 106 -16.50 29.48 -19.49
CA GLU A 106 -17.75 29.47 -20.25
C GLU A 106 -18.91 30.08 -19.45
N GLU A 107 -19.05 29.76 -18.16
CA GLU A 107 -20.10 30.33 -17.31
C GLU A 107 -19.93 31.84 -17.13
N ASN A 108 -18.70 32.33 -16.92
CA ASN A 108 -18.46 33.75 -16.75
C ASN A 108 -18.70 34.54 -18.04
N VAL A 109 -18.25 34.01 -19.18
CA VAL A 109 -18.50 34.62 -20.50
C VAL A 109 -19.99 34.58 -20.82
N GLY A 110 -20.65 33.45 -20.61
CA GLY A 110 -22.09 33.28 -20.83
C GLY A 110 -22.93 34.29 -20.06
N LYS A 111 -22.64 34.50 -18.76
CA LYS A 111 -23.30 35.52 -17.94
C LYS A 111 -23.14 36.94 -18.49
N GLN A 112 -21.97 37.27 -19.07
CA GLN A 112 -21.79 38.59 -19.68
C GLN A 112 -22.57 38.72 -20.99
N CYS A 113 -22.63 37.67 -21.82
CA CYS A 113 -23.45 37.67 -23.04
C CYS A 113 -24.93 37.85 -22.73
N GLU A 114 -25.49 37.11 -21.78
CA GLU A 114 -26.89 37.26 -21.37
C GLU A 114 -27.20 38.67 -20.87
N TYR A 115 -26.28 39.27 -20.11
CA TYR A 115 -26.44 40.63 -19.62
C TYR A 115 -26.34 41.68 -20.74
N MET A 116 -25.47 41.47 -21.73
CA MET A 116 -25.42 42.30 -22.95
C MET A 116 -26.74 42.23 -23.73
N ASP A 117 -27.29 41.03 -23.93
CA ASP A 117 -28.56 40.84 -24.63
C ASP A 117 -29.71 41.57 -23.93
N GLN A 118 -29.71 41.59 -22.59
CA GLN A 118 -30.69 42.35 -21.80
C GLN A 118 -30.56 43.86 -21.99
N LEU A 119 -29.32 44.40 -21.96
CA LEU A 119 -29.10 45.82 -22.22
C LEU A 119 -29.51 46.20 -23.64
N GLN A 120 -29.24 45.34 -24.62
CA GLN A 120 -29.62 45.58 -26.00
C GLN A 120 -31.14 45.67 -26.14
N LYS A 121 -31.89 44.73 -25.54
CA LYS A 121 -33.36 44.79 -25.51
C LYS A 121 -33.89 46.07 -24.86
N GLN A 122 -33.29 46.50 -23.75
CA GLN A 122 -33.68 47.74 -23.09
C GLN A 122 -33.47 48.96 -24.00
N ILE A 123 -32.34 49.02 -24.72
CA ILE A 123 -32.10 50.09 -25.70
C ILE A 123 -33.15 50.07 -26.80
N ASP A 124 -33.47 48.90 -27.35
CA ASP A 124 -34.46 48.75 -28.43
C ASP A 124 -35.85 49.22 -27.95
N GLU A 125 -36.27 48.85 -26.74
CA GLU A 125 -37.52 49.30 -26.12
C GLU A 125 -37.56 50.84 -25.94
N PHE A 126 -36.48 51.46 -25.47
CA PHE A 126 -36.42 52.92 -25.34
C PHE A 126 -36.50 53.65 -26.69
N ILE A 127 -35.92 53.07 -27.75
CA ILE A 127 -36.01 53.62 -29.10
C ILE A 127 -37.44 53.53 -29.62
N GLU A 128 -38.13 52.40 -29.42
CA GLU A 128 -39.51 52.20 -29.90
C GLU A 128 -40.53 53.13 -29.24
N ILE A 129 -40.33 53.47 -27.97
CA ILE A 129 -41.29 54.28 -27.18
C ILE A 129 -41.00 55.80 -27.33
N GLU A 130 -39.88 56.19 -27.96
CA GLU A 130 -39.38 57.57 -28.05
C GLU A 130 -39.26 58.29 -26.68
N ASP A 131 -39.17 57.54 -25.58
CA ASP A 131 -39.25 58.04 -24.20
C ASP A 131 -37.95 57.76 -23.43
N GLY A 132 -36.80 58.06 -24.03
CA GLY A 132 -35.51 57.90 -23.38
C GLY A 132 -35.19 59.08 -22.45
N ASP A 133 -35.18 58.86 -21.14
CA ASP A 133 -34.67 59.84 -20.17
C ASP A 133 -33.13 59.87 -20.19
N GLN A 134 -32.54 61.05 -19.98
CA GLN A 134 -31.10 61.19 -19.81
C GLN A 134 -30.54 60.36 -18.64
N GLN A 135 -31.35 60.06 -17.62
CA GLN A 135 -30.94 59.17 -16.53
C GLN A 135 -30.80 57.72 -16.98
N GLU A 136 -31.69 57.24 -17.84
CA GLU A 136 -31.66 55.88 -18.39
C GLU A 136 -30.48 55.69 -19.34
N ILE A 137 -30.20 56.70 -20.18
CA ILE A 137 -29.00 56.71 -21.03
C ILE A 137 -27.71 56.65 -20.18
N LYS A 138 -27.66 57.38 -19.07
CA LYS A 138 -26.52 57.32 -18.13
C LYS A 138 -26.39 55.95 -17.48
N PHE A 139 -27.50 55.33 -17.08
CA PHE A 139 -27.52 53.99 -16.50
C PHE A 139 -26.97 52.95 -17.47
N ILE A 140 -27.46 52.95 -18.72
CA ILE A 140 -26.99 52.02 -19.77
C ILE A 140 -25.49 52.23 -20.04
N LYS A 141 -25.02 53.48 -20.17
CA LYS A 141 -23.59 53.77 -20.35
C LYS A 141 -22.73 53.26 -19.20
N SER A 142 -23.20 53.38 -17.95
CA SER A 142 -22.49 52.86 -16.79
C SER A 142 -22.38 51.32 -16.85
N ASN A 143 -23.48 50.63 -17.16
CA ASN A 143 -23.48 49.18 -17.25
C ASN A 143 -22.60 48.67 -18.40
N LEU A 144 -22.57 49.39 -19.53
CA LEU A 144 -21.73 49.04 -20.67
C LEU A 144 -20.23 49.19 -20.34
N ASN A 145 -19.88 50.24 -19.59
CA ASN A 145 -18.52 50.38 -19.04
C ASN A 145 -18.18 49.24 -18.06
N ASP A 146 -19.10 48.87 -17.17
CA ASP A 146 -18.90 47.75 -16.24
C ASP A 146 -18.72 46.41 -16.96
N ILE A 147 -19.46 46.17 -18.05
CA ILE A 147 -19.28 44.99 -18.91
C ILE A 147 -17.91 45.02 -19.58
N ASN A 148 -17.52 46.15 -20.17
CA ASN A 148 -16.20 46.29 -20.79
C ASN A 148 -15.08 46.04 -19.79
N GLU A 149 -15.19 46.55 -18.55
CA GLU A 149 -14.21 46.27 -17.49
C GLU A 149 -14.18 44.79 -17.09
N LYS A 150 -15.33 44.09 -17.12
CA LYS A 150 -15.39 42.65 -16.83
C LYS A 150 -14.81 41.83 -17.98
N ILE A 151 -15.06 42.21 -19.23
CA ILE A 151 -14.45 41.60 -20.42
C ILE A 151 -12.94 41.80 -20.37
N ASP A 152 -12.47 43.03 -20.15
CA ASP A 152 -11.06 43.35 -19.96
C ASP A 152 -10.43 42.51 -18.86
N ARG A 153 -11.15 42.29 -17.75
CA ARG A 153 -10.70 41.41 -16.67
C ARG A 153 -10.64 39.95 -17.10
N ILE A 154 -11.58 39.44 -17.89
CA ILE A 154 -11.55 38.07 -18.42
C ILE A 154 -10.41 37.90 -19.42
N GLU A 155 -10.22 38.85 -20.34
CA GLU A 155 -9.15 38.85 -21.35
C GLU A 155 -7.77 38.98 -20.72
N LYS A 156 -7.63 39.81 -19.67
CA LYS A 156 -6.37 40.02 -18.94
C LYS A 156 -6.17 39.00 -17.81
N ALA A 157 -7.21 38.29 -17.39
CA ALA A 157 -7.10 37.21 -16.41
C ALA A 157 -6.42 36.02 -17.07
N ILE A 158 -5.09 36.06 -17.07
CA ILE A 158 -4.30 34.85 -16.83
C ILE A 158 -4.75 34.36 -15.45
N CYS A 159 -5.80 33.53 -15.40
CA CYS A 159 -6.27 32.95 -14.14
C CYS A 159 -5.04 32.36 -13.44
N PRO A 160 -4.64 32.87 -12.25
CA PRO A 160 -3.41 32.44 -11.62
C PRO A 160 -3.61 31.05 -11.04
N ILE A 161 -3.45 30.03 -11.89
CA ILE A 161 -3.47 28.64 -11.49
C ILE A 161 -2.16 28.39 -10.74
N THR A 162 -2.28 28.10 -9.45
CA THR A 162 -1.13 27.64 -8.65
C THR A 162 -1.00 26.14 -8.85
N ILE A 163 -0.03 25.73 -9.66
CA ILE A 163 0.29 24.31 -9.86
C ILE A 163 1.37 23.92 -8.87
N LEU A 164 1.01 23.05 -7.93
CA LEU A 164 1.97 22.46 -7.00
C LEU A 164 2.59 21.19 -7.60
N PRO A 165 3.88 20.91 -7.33
CA PRO A 165 4.53 19.71 -7.82
C PRO A 165 3.90 18.46 -7.20
N LEU A 166 3.76 17.41 -8.01
CA LEU A 166 3.37 16.09 -7.53
C LEU A 166 4.53 15.49 -6.70
N ALA A 167 4.29 15.26 -5.42
CA ALA A 167 5.26 14.62 -4.53
C ALA A 167 5.08 13.10 -4.55
N ILE A 168 6.08 12.38 -5.06
CA ILE A 168 6.25 10.94 -4.92
C ILE A 168 7.52 10.75 -4.09
N ASP A 169 7.38 10.12 -2.92
CA ASP A 169 8.51 9.90 -2.01
C ASP A 169 8.81 8.42 -1.77
N GLU A 170 9.86 8.15 -0.98
CA GLU A 170 10.38 6.81 -0.69
C GLU A 170 9.37 5.88 0.00
N HIS A 171 8.30 6.42 0.61
CA HIS A 171 7.23 5.65 1.22
C HIS A 171 6.19 5.18 0.21
N SER A 172 6.24 5.65 -1.04
CA SER A 172 5.30 5.28 -2.09
C SER A 172 5.40 3.80 -2.49
N ILE A 173 6.57 3.18 -2.28
CA ILE A 173 6.80 1.75 -2.46
C ILE A 173 7.71 1.26 -1.33
N GLN A 174 7.20 0.38 -0.47
CA GLN A 174 7.98 -0.24 0.61
C GLN A 174 8.22 -1.72 0.31
N ILE A 175 9.48 -2.15 0.47
CA ILE A 175 9.85 -3.56 0.40
C ILE A 175 9.93 -4.07 1.83
N ASN A 176 8.91 -4.82 2.24
CA ASN A 176 8.88 -5.50 3.53
C ASN A 176 9.33 -6.95 3.29
N CYS A 177 10.53 -7.30 3.75
CA CYS A 177 11.08 -8.66 3.69
C CYS A 177 11.05 -9.31 5.07
#